data_AF-A0A3D3T1C9-F1
#
_entry.id   AF-A0A3D3T1C9-F1
#
_cell.length_a   1.000
_cell.length_b   1.000
_cell.length_c   1.000
_cell.angle_alpha   90.00
_cell.angle_beta   90.00
_cell.angle_gamma   90.00
#
_symmetry.space_group_name_H-M   'P 1'
#
loop_
_entity.id
_entity.type
_entity.pdbx_description
1 polymer ?
#
loop_
_entity_poly.entity_id
_entity_poly.type
_entity_poly.pdbx_seq_one_letter_code
_entity_poly.pdbx_strand_id
1 'polypeptide(L)'
;MNVHAVARGKEAAGNNLERTVEKVLSRNIEGLKPLDGLELDLGVTPKDVIYARGTMKLYHYRPMCDEVYRVPIVLVMSLINRYYIVDLASGQSLVEYLLQQGFDVYLIDWGVVRSGYEHLNMDHYVGEYIPECLEQVAEESGEREYSMVGYCLGGVMACMHAALNPNAGLRNLGCFATPANASGMVLYKSWADGENFDIDRIVDELGNVPAVMVDAMLQALRPL
;
A
#
# COMPACT_ATOMS: atom_id res chain seq x y z
N MET A 1 53.49 6.25 10.80
CA MET A 1 52.20 5.68 10.34
C MET A 1 51.89 4.50 11.25
N ASN A 2 50.95 4.65 12.20
CA ASN A 2 50.82 3.74 13.34
C ASN A 2 49.92 2.55 12.98
N VAL A 3 50.54 1.40 12.67
CA VAL A 3 49.89 0.17 12.16
C VAL A 3 48.89 -0.43 13.17
N HIS A 4 48.96 -0.05 14.44
CA HIS A 4 48.06 -0.54 15.50
C HIS A 4 46.66 0.11 15.53
N ALA A 5 46.46 1.29 14.93
CA ALA A 5 45.14 1.96 14.93
C ALA A 5 44.17 1.37 13.89
N VAL A 6 44.70 0.86 12.77
CA VAL A 6 43.91 0.28 11.67
C VAL A 6 43.41 -1.13 12.02
N ALA A 7 44.14 -1.88 12.85
CA ALA A 7 43.74 -3.23 13.29
C ALA A 7 42.52 -3.19 14.23
N ARG A 8 42.49 -2.26 15.20
CA ARG A 8 41.35 -2.12 16.14
C ARG A 8 40.06 -1.64 15.47
N GLY A 9 40.15 -0.86 14.40
CA GLY A 9 38.98 -0.42 13.62
C GLY A 9 38.31 -1.54 12.83
N LYS A 10 39.08 -2.54 12.38
CA LYS A 10 38.56 -3.70 11.64
C LYS A 10 37.89 -4.73 12.55
N GLU A 11 38.42 -4.98 13.75
CA GLU A 11 37.79 -5.88 14.74
C GLU A 11 36.47 -5.31 15.31
N ALA A 12 36.41 -3.99 15.56
CA ALA A 12 35.20 -3.34 16.05
C ALA A 12 34.08 -3.29 14.99
N ALA A 13 34.43 -3.18 13.70
CA ALA A 13 33.48 -3.21 12.58
C ALA A 13 32.95 -4.64 12.32
N GLY A 14 33.79 -5.68 12.45
CA GLY A 14 33.39 -7.09 12.32
C GLY A 14 32.39 -7.52 13.39
N ASN A 15 32.65 -7.18 14.66
CA ASN A 15 31.76 -7.52 15.77
C ASN A 15 30.40 -6.80 15.71
N ASN A 16 30.34 -5.60 15.11
CA ASN A 16 29.08 -4.87 14.92
C ASN A 16 28.26 -5.43 13.76
N LEU A 17 28.91 -5.95 12.71
CA LEU A 17 28.23 -6.58 11.58
C LEU A 17 27.65 -7.93 12.00
N GLU A 18 28.41 -8.78 12.70
CA GLU A 18 27.92 -10.08 13.20
C GLU A 18 26.74 -9.91 14.16
N ARG A 19 26.82 -8.95 15.09
CA ARG A 19 25.74 -8.65 16.03
C ARG A 19 24.51 -8.03 15.34
N THR A 20 24.71 -7.27 14.26
CA THR A 20 23.61 -6.75 13.42
C THR A 20 22.97 -7.87 12.61
N VAL A 21 23.77 -8.78 12.06
CA VAL A 21 23.29 -9.99 11.37
C VAL A 21 22.50 -10.89 12.32
N GLU A 22 22.97 -11.11 13.55
CA GLU A 22 22.22 -11.83 14.60
C GLU A 22 20.91 -11.14 14.98
N LYS A 23 20.88 -9.81 15.05
CA LYS A 23 19.66 -9.03 15.32
C LYS A 23 18.68 -9.07 14.15
N VAL A 24 19.16 -9.05 12.91
CA VAL A 24 18.34 -9.16 11.70
C VAL A 24 17.76 -10.57 11.58
N LEU A 25 18.57 -11.61 11.84
CA LEU A 25 18.13 -13.00 11.84
C LEU A 25 17.11 -13.29 12.95
N SER A 26 17.32 -12.78 14.17
CA SER A 26 16.36 -12.95 15.26
C SER A 26 15.04 -12.21 15.02
N ARG A 27 15.08 -11.00 14.44
CA ARG A 27 13.87 -10.24 14.09
C ARG A 27 13.05 -10.86 12.95
N ASN A 28 13.70 -11.43 11.94
CA ASN A 28 13.03 -12.06 10.80
C ASN A 28 12.40 -13.41 11.14
N ILE A 29 12.90 -14.10 12.18
CA ILE A 29 12.45 -15.45 12.51
C ILE A 29 11.48 -15.44 13.69
N GLU A 30 11.65 -14.61 14.72
CA GLU A 30 10.77 -14.65 15.91
C GLU A 30 9.50 -13.80 15.82
N GLY A 31 9.49 -12.74 15.00
CA GLY A 31 8.32 -11.85 14.86
C GLY A 31 7.23 -12.34 13.90
N LEU A 32 7.56 -13.29 13.02
CA LEU A 32 6.63 -13.88 12.04
C LEU A 32 6.24 -15.33 12.38
N LYS A 33 7.05 -16.03 13.19
CA LYS A 33 6.71 -17.37 13.71
C LYS A 33 5.37 -17.48 14.48
N PRO A 34 4.85 -16.44 15.16
CA PRO A 34 3.54 -16.56 15.81
C PRO A 34 2.36 -16.53 14.83
N LEU A 35 2.55 -16.09 13.59
CA LEU A 35 1.47 -15.95 12.60
C LEU A 35 1.33 -17.18 11.68
N ASP A 36 2.36 -18.01 11.57
CA ASP A 36 2.34 -19.28 10.79
C ASP A 36 1.44 -20.38 11.39
N GLY A 37 0.66 -20.08 12.44
CA GLY A 37 -0.26 -21.04 13.08
C GLY A 37 -1.48 -20.43 13.78
N LEU A 38 -1.67 -19.11 13.69
CA LEU A 38 -2.90 -18.43 14.08
C LEU A 38 -3.64 -18.12 12.77
N GLU A 39 -4.58 -18.96 12.38
CA GLU A 39 -5.56 -18.64 11.32
C GLU A 39 -6.39 -17.45 11.80
N LEU A 40 -5.83 -16.24 11.66
CA LEU A 40 -6.56 -15.01 11.83
C LEU A 40 -7.35 -14.77 10.55
N ASP A 41 -8.66 -14.74 10.70
CA ASP A 41 -9.59 -14.31 9.69
C ASP A 41 -9.34 -12.82 9.40
N LEU A 42 -8.55 -12.55 8.35
CA LEU A 42 -8.21 -11.19 7.90
C LEU A 42 -9.24 -10.69 6.89
N GLY A 43 -9.55 -9.39 6.93
CA GLY A 43 -10.43 -8.78 5.94
C GLY A 43 -11.86 -9.28 6.05
N VAL A 44 -12.32 -9.58 7.26
CA VAL A 44 -13.63 -10.22 7.51
C VAL A 44 -14.75 -9.26 7.87
N THR A 45 -14.48 -7.95 7.97
CA THR A 45 -15.55 -6.98 8.14
C THR A 45 -16.55 -7.13 6.97
N PRO A 46 -17.87 -7.31 7.26
CA PRO A 46 -18.88 -7.59 6.26
C PRO A 46 -18.92 -6.52 5.16
N LYS A 47 -18.90 -6.97 3.92
CA LYS A 47 -18.85 -6.12 2.72
C LYS A 47 -19.44 -6.82 1.52
N ASP A 48 -19.83 -6.02 0.55
CA ASP A 48 -20.35 -6.44 -0.74
C ASP A 48 -19.44 -5.89 -1.86
N VAL A 49 -19.35 -6.64 -2.97
CA VAL A 49 -18.66 -6.16 -4.18
C VAL A 49 -19.70 -5.44 -5.02
N ILE A 50 -19.59 -4.11 -5.11
CA ILE A 50 -20.55 -3.29 -5.86
C ILE A 50 -20.08 -3.04 -7.30
N TYR A 51 -18.77 -3.08 -7.54
CA TYR A 51 -18.20 -2.95 -8.88
C TYR A 51 -16.92 -3.79 -9.01
N ALA A 52 -16.66 -4.29 -10.22
CA ALA A 52 -15.43 -5.02 -10.53
C ALA A 52 -15.01 -4.82 -11.98
N ARG A 53 -13.71 -4.65 -12.20
CA ARG A 53 -13.07 -4.54 -13.52
C ARG A 53 -11.77 -5.32 -13.51
N GLY A 54 -11.73 -6.43 -14.24
CA GLY A 54 -10.59 -7.33 -14.23
C GLY A 54 -10.33 -7.89 -12.82
N THR A 55 -9.15 -7.59 -12.25
CA THR A 55 -8.77 -7.99 -10.89
C THR A 55 -9.21 -6.99 -9.82
N MET A 56 -9.55 -5.77 -10.23
CA MET A 56 -9.97 -4.70 -9.33
C MET A 56 -11.40 -4.91 -8.89
N LYS A 57 -11.66 -4.69 -7.60
CA LYS A 57 -12.97 -4.74 -6.96
C LYS A 57 -13.16 -3.49 -6.11
N LEU A 58 -14.36 -2.93 -6.18
CA LEU A 58 -14.84 -1.91 -5.26
C LEU A 58 -15.73 -2.58 -4.22
N TYR A 59 -15.31 -2.49 -2.97
CA TYR A 59 -16.08 -2.97 -1.83
C TYR A 59 -16.91 -1.84 -1.24
N HIS A 60 -18.15 -2.13 -0.89
CA HIS A 60 -18.96 -1.35 0.03
C HIS A 60 -19.12 -2.14 1.33
N TYR A 61 -18.70 -1.56 2.44
CA TYR A 61 -18.78 -2.21 3.74
C TYR A 61 -20.15 -2.00 4.38
N ARG A 62 -20.69 -3.04 5.01
CA ARG A 62 -22.01 -2.96 5.62
C ARG A 62 -21.97 -2.09 6.88
N PRO A 63 -22.87 -1.10 7.04
CA PRO A 63 -22.91 -0.24 8.22
C PRO A 63 -23.00 -1.04 9.54
N MET A 64 -22.38 -0.52 10.59
CA MET A 64 -22.38 -1.09 11.95
C MET A 64 -23.00 -0.14 13.00
N CYS A 65 -23.76 0.84 12.53
CA CYS A 65 -24.42 1.87 13.34
C CYS A 65 -25.77 2.24 12.71
N ASP A 66 -26.66 2.81 13.51
CA ASP A 66 -28.01 3.19 13.07
C ASP A 66 -28.00 4.51 12.25
N GLU A 67 -27.06 5.40 12.54
CA GLU A 67 -26.90 6.70 11.87
C GLU A 67 -25.57 6.76 11.13
N VAL A 68 -25.64 6.96 9.80
CA VAL A 68 -24.48 6.99 8.91
C VAL A 68 -24.29 8.42 8.37
N TYR A 69 -23.05 8.91 8.40
CA TYR A 69 -22.67 10.17 7.79
C TYR A 69 -22.87 10.11 6.28
N ARG A 70 -23.52 11.15 5.77
CA ARG A 70 -23.86 11.29 4.36
C ARG A 70 -22.66 11.21 3.42
N VAL A 71 -21.53 11.85 3.75
CA VAL A 71 -20.35 11.89 2.87
C VAL A 71 -19.53 10.60 3.07
N PRO A 72 -19.43 9.72 2.06
CA PRO A 72 -18.70 8.46 2.19
C PRO A 72 -17.18 8.68 2.26
N ILE A 73 -16.49 7.69 2.84
CA ILE A 73 -15.04 7.55 2.81
C ILE A 73 -14.67 6.50 1.77
N VAL A 74 -13.82 6.87 0.82
CA VAL A 74 -13.26 5.96 -0.19
C VAL A 74 -11.80 5.69 0.13
N LEU A 75 -11.48 4.44 0.46
CA LEU A 75 -10.13 3.97 0.73
C LEU A 75 -9.46 3.52 -0.56
N VAL A 76 -8.38 4.20 -0.94
CA VAL A 76 -7.57 3.88 -2.13
C VAL A 76 -6.32 3.13 -1.68
N MET A 77 -6.28 1.82 -1.94
CA MET A 77 -5.21 0.95 -1.46
C MET A 77 -3.93 1.08 -2.30
N SER A 78 -2.82 0.57 -1.76
CA SER A 78 -1.56 0.43 -2.49
C SER A 78 -1.66 -0.70 -3.52
N LEU A 79 -0.94 -0.59 -4.64
CA LEU A 79 -0.80 -1.68 -5.61
C LEU A 79 0.05 -2.85 -5.08
N ILE A 80 0.79 -2.62 -3.99
CA ILE A 80 1.74 -3.59 -3.42
C ILE A 80 1.09 -4.40 -2.29
N ASN A 81 0.37 -3.73 -1.40
CA ASN A 81 -0.17 -4.33 -0.18
C ASN A 81 -1.61 -4.79 -0.41
N ARG A 82 -1.99 -5.91 0.18
CA ARG A 82 -3.38 -6.39 0.16
C ARG A 82 -4.27 -5.46 0.99
N TYR A 83 -5.54 -5.36 0.59
CA TYR A 83 -6.50 -4.44 1.22
C TYR A 83 -6.68 -4.68 2.72
N TYR A 84 -6.54 -5.93 3.20
CA TYR A 84 -6.75 -6.28 4.60
C TYR A 84 -5.76 -5.62 5.57
N ILE A 85 -4.75 -4.86 5.10
CA ILE A 85 -3.90 -4.07 6.01
C ILE A 85 -4.66 -2.95 6.74
N VAL A 86 -5.78 -2.47 6.17
CA VAL A 86 -6.71 -1.54 6.84
C VAL A 86 -7.94 -2.25 7.41
N ASP A 87 -8.05 -3.56 7.15
CA ASP A 87 -9.16 -4.41 7.54
C ASP A 87 -8.60 -5.75 8.05
N LEU A 88 -7.88 -5.73 9.19
CA LEU A 88 -7.16 -6.89 9.72
C LEU A 88 -8.13 -7.88 10.39
N ALA A 89 -7.85 -8.29 11.63
CA ALA A 89 -8.76 -9.08 12.45
C ALA A 89 -9.78 -8.17 13.16
N SER A 90 -10.90 -8.73 13.61
CA SER A 90 -11.87 -8.01 14.44
C SER A 90 -11.20 -7.44 15.69
N GLY A 91 -11.58 -6.21 16.05
CA GLY A 91 -10.94 -5.41 17.09
C GLY A 91 -9.62 -4.75 16.67
N GLN A 92 -9.13 -5.03 15.45
CA GLN A 92 -7.90 -4.47 14.88
C GLN A 92 -8.10 -3.93 13.45
N SER A 93 -9.35 -3.79 13.00
CA SER A 93 -9.70 -3.26 11.69
C SER A 93 -10.00 -1.76 11.77
N LEU A 94 -9.28 -0.96 10.97
CA LEU A 94 -9.60 0.46 10.81
C LEU A 94 -10.97 0.61 10.15
N VAL A 95 -11.30 -0.25 9.19
CA VAL A 95 -12.60 -0.24 8.53
C VAL A 95 -13.73 -0.51 9.53
N GLU A 96 -13.59 -1.56 10.35
CA GLU A 96 -14.55 -1.86 11.44
C GLU A 96 -14.74 -0.66 12.37
N TYR A 97 -13.64 -0.01 12.77
CA TYR A 97 -13.69 1.20 13.60
C TYR A 97 -14.47 2.33 12.90
N LEU A 98 -14.19 2.62 11.64
CA LEU A 98 -14.87 3.69 10.89
C LEU A 98 -16.39 3.44 10.77
N LEU A 99 -16.79 2.19 10.48
CA LEU A 99 -18.21 1.82 10.40
C LEU A 99 -18.93 1.99 11.74
N GLN A 100 -18.28 1.62 12.85
CA GLN A 100 -18.80 1.83 14.20
C GLN A 100 -18.90 3.31 14.57
N GLN A 101 -18.07 4.18 13.97
CA GLN A 101 -18.11 5.63 14.19
C GLN A 101 -19.14 6.35 13.32
N GLY A 102 -19.92 5.66 12.48
CA GLY A 102 -20.92 6.31 11.63
C GLY A 102 -20.49 6.53 10.19
N PHE A 103 -19.29 6.15 9.76
CA PHE A 103 -18.88 6.43 8.38
C PHE A 103 -19.41 5.38 7.40
N ASP A 104 -19.86 5.84 6.23
CA ASP A 104 -20.07 4.98 5.07
C ASP A 104 -18.72 4.71 4.39
N VAL A 105 -18.31 3.46 4.25
CA VAL A 105 -16.93 3.11 3.87
C VAL A 105 -16.91 2.25 2.61
N TYR A 106 -16.15 2.73 1.63
CA TYR A 106 -15.82 2.04 0.40
C TYR A 106 -14.32 1.79 0.31
N LEU A 107 -13.92 0.72 -0.36
CA LEU A 107 -12.50 0.39 -0.56
C LEU A 107 -12.25 -0.12 -1.96
N ILE A 108 -11.19 0.39 -2.59
CA ILE A 108 -10.70 -0.09 -3.88
C ILE A 108 -9.61 -1.14 -3.64
N ASP A 109 -9.90 -2.41 -3.94
CA ASP A 109 -8.94 -3.51 -3.97
C ASP A 109 -8.49 -3.75 -5.41
N TRP A 110 -7.24 -3.49 -5.71
CA TRP A 110 -6.68 -3.67 -7.07
C TRP A 110 -6.53 -5.13 -7.49
N GLY A 111 -6.63 -6.06 -6.54
CA GLY A 111 -6.42 -7.48 -6.79
C GLY A 111 -4.94 -7.84 -6.93
N VAL A 112 -4.66 -8.92 -7.67
CA VAL A 112 -3.30 -9.38 -7.96
C VAL A 112 -3.07 -9.26 -9.44
N VAL A 113 -2.01 -8.58 -9.84
CA VAL A 113 -1.60 -8.43 -11.23
C VAL A 113 -1.36 -9.82 -11.86
N ARG A 114 -1.90 -10.04 -13.06
CA ARG A 114 -1.75 -11.30 -13.81
C ARG A 114 -1.04 -11.03 -15.13
N SER A 115 -0.61 -12.09 -15.81
CA SER A 115 -0.18 -11.99 -17.22
C SER A 115 -1.28 -11.31 -18.04
N GLY A 116 -0.90 -10.35 -18.90
CA GLY A 116 -1.79 -9.51 -19.69
C GLY A 116 -2.04 -8.11 -19.11
N TYR A 117 -1.51 -7.80 -17.92
CA TYR A 117 -1.66 -6.50 -17.25
C TYR A 117 -0.44 -5.58 -17.38
N GLU A 118 0.59 -5.99 -18.13
CA GLU A 118 1.85 -5.27 -18.36
C GLU A 118 1.68 -3.87 -18.98
N HIS A 119 0.55 -3.62 -19.64
CA HIS A 119 0.23 -2.34 -20.27
C HIS A 119 -0.33 -1.31 -19.28
N LEU A 120 -0.71 -1.73 -18.06
CA LEU A 120 -1.27 -0.81 -17.08
C LEU A 120 -0.20 0.14 -16.55
N ASN A 121 -0.55 1.42 -16.48
CA ASN A 121 0.29 2.50 -16.00
C ASN A 121 -0.55 3.45 -15.12
N MET A 122 0.08 4.52 -14.59
CA MET A 122 -0.60 5.45 -13.70
C MET A 122 -1.80 6.16 -14.34
N ASP A 123 -1.79 6.39 -15.65
CA ASP A 123 -2.93 7.02 -16.35
C ASP A 123 -4.18 6.12 -16.28
N HIS A 124 -4.01 4.80 -16.38
CA HIS A 124 -5.13 3.87 -16.22
C HIS A 124 -5.68 3.89 -14.78
N TYR A 125 -4.81 3.81 -13.77
CA TYR A 125 -5.27 3.78 -12.38
C TYR A 125 -5.90 5.10 -11.93
N VAL A 126 -5.25 6.22 -12.23
CA VAL A 126 -5.65 7.56 -11.76
C VAL A 126 -6.67 8.20 -12.70
N GLY A 127 -6.51 8.05 -14.01
CA GLY A 127 -7.34 8.70 -15.02
C GLY A 127 -8.60 7.92 -15.39
N GLU A 128 -8.62 6.59 -15.20
CA GLU A 128 -9.79 5.76 -15.52
C GLU A 128 -10.38 5.10 -14.27
N TYR A 129 -9.59 4.28 -13.57
CA TYR A 129 -10.16 3.34 -12.59
C TYR A 129 -10.66 4.04 -11.32
N ILE A 130 -9.91 5.01 -10.78
CA ILE A 130 -10.38 5.79 -9.62
C ILE A 130 -11.66 6.58 -9.97
N PRO A 131 -11.73 7.35 -11.08
CA PRO A 131 -12.95 8.02 -11.50
C PRO A 131 -14.15 7.07 -11.66
N GLU A 132 -13.97 5.93 -12.32
CA GLU A 132 -15.04 4.92 -12.46
C GLU A 132 -15.55 4.41 -11.11
N CYS A 133 -14.64 4.07 -10.19
CA CYS A 133 -15.02 3.66 -8.85
C CYS A 133 -15.80 4.76 -8.11
N LEU A 134 -15.40 6.03 -8.26
CA LEU A 134 -16.08 7.16 -7.62
C LEU A 134 -17.48 7.42 -8.22
N GLU A 135 -17.67 7.16 -9.51
CA GLU A 135 -19.00 7.20 -10.13
C GLU A 135 -19.90 6.11 -9.53
N GLN A 136 -19.38 4.89 -9.37
CA GLN A 136 -20.10 3.80 -8.71
C GLN A 136 -20.42 4.11 -7.23
N VAL A 137 -19.50 4.75 -6.50
CA VAL A 137 -19.76 5.23 -5.13
C VAL A 137 -20.88 6.27 -5.13
N ALA A 138 -20.88 7.21 -6.07
CA ALA A 138 -21.91 8.25 -6.14
C ALA A 138 -23.29 7.69 -6.53
N GLU A 139 -23.33 6.68 -7.39
CA GLU A 139 -24.55 5.95 -7.74
C GLU A 139 -25.12 5.17 -6.55
N GLU A 140 -24.28 4.45 -5.81
CA GLU A 140 -24.69 3.62 -4.66
C GLU A 140 -25.10 4.48 -3.45
N SER A 141 -24.28 5.48 -3.09
CA SER A 141 -24.53 6.34 -1.92
C SER A 141 -25.55 7.44 -2.19
N GLY A 142 -25.80 7.78 -3.45
CA GLY A 142 -26.56 8.96 -3.85
C GLY A 142 -25.80 10.28 -3.66
N GLU A 143 -24.51 10.24 -3.31
CA GLU A 143 -23.73 11.39 -2.89
C GLU A 143 -22.57 11.70 -3.85
N ARG A 144 -22.55 12.94 -4.33
CA ARG A 144 -21.48 13.42 -5.24
C ARG A 144 -20.22 13.86 -4.50
N GLU A 145 -20.35 14.15 -3.22
CA GLU A 145 -19.22 14.55 -2.39
C GLU A 145 -18.65 13.32 -1.69
N TYR A 146 -17.33 13.23 -1.57
CA TYR A 146 -16.67 12.13 -0.88
C TYR A 146 -15.42 12.60 -0.13
N SER A 147 -15.06 11.86 0.91
CA SER A 147 -13.73 11.91 1.52
C SER A 147 -12.89 10.76 0.97
N MET A 148 -11.61 11.00 0.71
CA MET A 148 -10.70 9.99 0.18
C MET A 148 -9.54 9.78 1.15
N VAL A 149 -9.17 8.53 1.40
CA VAL A 149 -7.96 8.19 2.14
C VAL A 149 -7.13 7.24 1.30
N GLY A 150 -5.92 7.65 0.94
CA GLY A 150 -4.99 6.82 0.20
C GLY A 150 -3.90 6.23 1.11
N TYR A 151 -3.65 4.92 0.96
CA TYR A 151 -2.63 4.21 1.72
C TYR A 151 -1.38 3.93 0.89
N CYS A 152 -0.21 4.34 1.38
CA CYS A 152 1.08 4.18 0.71
C CYS A 152 1.03 4.71 -0.74
N LEU A 153 1.29 3.88 -1.76
CA LEU A 153 1.18 4.26 -3.18
C LEU A 153 -0.25 4.69 -3.56
N GLY A 154 -1.27 4.16 -2.89
CA GLY A 154 -2.65 4.62 -3.03
C GLY A 154 -2.84 6.09 -2.63
N GLY A 155 -2.03 6.60 -1.69
CA GLY A 155 -1.99 8.03 -1.36
C GLY A 155 -1.38 8.89 -2.46
N VAL A 156 -0.37 8.37 -3.18
CA VAL A 156 0.20 9.06 -4.33
C VAL A 156 -0.85 9.16 -5.45
N MET A 157 -1.53 8.05 -5.75
CA MET A 157 -2.62 8.02 -6.73
C MET A 157 -3.78 8.94 -6.33
N ALA A 158 -4.17 8.96 -5.05
CA ALA A 158 -5.21 9.85 -4.53
C ALA A 158 -4.82 11.34 -4.66
N CYS A 159 -3.56 11.69 -4.36
CA CYS A 159 -3.04 13.05 -4.59
C CYS A 159 -3.07 13.44 -6.07
N MET A 160 -2.66 12.54 -6.97
CA MET A 160 -2.70 12.79 -8.42
C MET A 160 -4.14 13.00 -8.89
N HIS A 161 -5.07 12.14 -8.46
CA HIS A 161 -6.49 12.27 -8.76
C HIS A 161 -7.06 13.61 -8.29
N ALA A 162 -6.77 14.00 -7.04
CA ALA A 162 -7.22 15.26 -6.46
C ALA A 162 -6.71 16.48 -7.25
N ALA A 163 -5.46 16.43 -7.73
CA ALA A 163 -4.87 17.50 -8.53
C ALA A 163 -5.44 17.59 -9.95
N LEU A 164 -5.72 16.44 -10.58
CA LEU A 164 -6.27 16.37 -11.94
C LEU A 164 -7.77 16.69 -11.98
N ASN A 165 -8.49 16.40 -10.89
CA ASN A 165 -9.95 16.50 -10.83
C ASN A 165 -10.43 17.42 -9.68
N PRO A 166 -10.06 18.72 -9.68
CA PRO A 166 -10.32 19.63 -8.56
C PRO A 166 -11.80 19.86 -8.25
N ASN A 167 -12.71 19.57 -9.20
CA ASN A 167 -14.15 19.76 -9.06
C ASN A 167 -14.92 18.43 -8.92
N ALA A 168 -14.25 17.31 -8.67
CA ALA A 168 -14.88 15.99 -8.59
C ALA A 168 -15.65 15.74 -7.28
N GLY A 169 -15.78 16.72 -6.38
CA GLY A 169 -16.51 16.56 -5.11
C GLY A 169 -15.67 16.04 -3.94
N LEU A 170 -14.35 15.97 -4.10
CA LEU A 170 -13.43 15.64 -3.01
C LEU A 170 -13.49 16.69 -1.89
N ARG A 171 -13.96 16.29 -0.70
CA ARG A 171 -14.08 17.16 0.48
C ARG A 171 -12.84 17.13 1.35
N ASN A 172 -12.28 15.94 1.55
CA ASN A 172 -11.17 15.70 2.46
C ASN A 172 -10.23 14.66 1.83
N LEU A 173 -8.91 14.89 1.91
CA LEU A 173 -7.89 13.94 1.49
C LEU A 173 -7.01 13.54 2.68
N GLY A 174 -7.03 12.25 3.03
CA GLY A 174 -6.11 11.65 4.00
C GLY A 174 -5.01 10.85 3.31
N CYS A 175 -3.76 11.00 3.77
CA CYS A 175 -2.60 10.32 3.22
C CYS A 175 -1.92 9.49 4.30
N PHE A 176 -2.13 8.17 4.28
CA PHE A 176 -1.58 7.25 5.27
C PHE A 176 -0.32 6.59 4.75
N ALA A 177 0.81 6.82 5.43
CA ALA A 177 2.13 6.29 5.05
C ALA A 177 2.50 6.57 3.58
N THR A 178 2.07 7.71 3.04
CA THR A 178 2.21 8.06 1.63
C THR A 178 3.61 8.62 1.34
N PRO A 179 4.38 8.03 0.41
CA PRO A 179 5.71 8.52 0.04
C PRO A 179 5.61 9.71 -0.92
N ALA A 180 5.03 10.83 -0.48
CA ALA A 180 4.83 12.01 -1.32
C ALA A 180 6.14 12.76 -1.65
N ASN A 181 7.20 12.54 -0.87
CA ASN A 181 8.53 13.09 -1.13
C ASN A 181 9.62 12.03 -0.93
N ALA A 182 10.16 11.53 -2.04
CA ALA A 182 11.22 10.52 -2.03
C ALA A 182 12.64 11.11 -1.86
N SER A 183 12.80 12.42 -1.67
CA SER A 183 14.11 13.07 -1.62
C SER A 183 15.01 12.58 -0.49
N GLY A 184 14.42 12.15 0.63
CA GLY A 184 15.15 11.55 1.76
C GLY A 184 15.43 10.05 1.61
N MET A 185 14.93 9.39 0.57
CA MET A 185 15.08 7.94 0.37
C MET A 185 16.37 7.62 -0.39
N VAL A 186 17.51 7.96 0.21
CA VAL A 186 18.83 7.89 -0.45
C VAL A 186 19.13 6.49 -1.00
N LEU A 187 18.86 5.44 -0.23
CA LEU A 187 19.10 4.06 -0.68
C LEU A 187 18.19 3.65 -1.84
N TYR A 188 16.92 4.06 -1.79
CA TYR A 188 15.96 3.84 -2.87
C TYR A 188 16.41 4.51 -4.16
N LYS A 189 16.81 5.80 -4.07
CA LYS A 189 17.30 6.56 -5.22
C LYS A 189 18.58 5.98 -5.80
N SER A 190 19.58 5.69 -4.98
CA SER A 190 20.84 5.11 -5.45
C SER A 190 20.66 3.79 -6.20
N TRP A 191 19.62 3.04 -5.85
CA TRP A 191 19.28 1.79 -6.52
C TRP A 191 18.43 2.03 -7.78
N ALA A 192 17.41 2.90 -7.71
CA ALA A 192 16.53 3.23 -8.82
C ALA A 192 17.24 4.00 -9.95
N ASP A 193 18.20 4.86 -9.61
CA ASP A 193 19.02 5.66 -10.54
C ASP A 193 20.28 4.89 -10.99
N GLY A 194 20.47 3.65 -10.52
CA GLY A 194 21.66 2.86 -10.83
C GLY A 194 21.64 2.36 -12.27
N GLU A 195 22.77 2.46 -12.99
CA GLU A 195 22.90 2.02 -14.40
C GLU A 195 22.56 0.53 -14.63
N ASN A 196 22.56 -0.28 -13.56
CA ASN A 196 22.23 -1.71 -13.62
C ASN A 196 20.74 -2.01 -13.35
N PHE A 197 19.91 -1.00 -13.09
CA PHE A 197 18.49 -1.16 -12.83
C PHE A 197 17.66 -0.61 -13.99
N ASP A 198 17.33 -1.49 -14.92
CA ASP A 198 16.50 -1.19 -16.09
C ASP A 198 15.11 -1.82 -15.89
N ILE A 199 14.16 -1.02 -15.40
CA ILE A 199 12.80 -1.47 -15.11
C ILE A 199 12.03 -1.82 -16.39
N ASP A 200 12.27 -1.08 -17.47
CA ASP A 200 11.58 -1.30 -18.75
C ASP A 200 11.98 -2.65 -19.33
N ARG A 201 13.28 -2.98 -19.29
CA ARG A 201 13.77 -4.29 -19.70
C ARG A 201 13.21 -5.43 -18.85
N ILE A 202 13.05 -5.24 -17.54
CA ILE A 202 12.44 -6.25 -16.66
C ILE A 202 10.99 -6.49 -17.05
N VAL A 203 10.24 -5.43 -17.34
CA VAL A 203 8.85 -5.51 -17.81
C VAL A 203 8.78 -6.17 -19.18
N ASP A 204 9.65 -5.82 -20.12
CA ASP A 204 9.71 -6.41 -21.47
C ASP A 204 10.02 -7.91 -21.44
N GLU A 205 10.94 -8.35 -20.56
CA GLU A 205 11.35 -9.76 -20.47
C GLU A 205 10.37 -10.62 -19.65
N LEU A 206 9.76 -10.07 -18.60
CA LEU A 206 8.94 -10.83 -17.63
C LEU A 206 7.44 -10.52 -17.71
N GLY A 207 7.03 -9.53 -18.50
CA GLY A 207 5.68 -8.98 -18.56
C GLY A 207 5.36 -8.12 -17.33
N ASN A 208 5.44 -8.68 -16.13
CA ASN A 208 5.18 -7.95 -14.88
C ASN A 208 6.37 -8.10 -13.92
N VAL A 209 6.58 -7.08 -13.08
CA VAL A 209 7.58 -7.15 -12.01
C VAL A 209 7.17 -8.22 -11.00
N PRO A 210 7.99 -9.27 -10.75
CA PRO A 210 7.64 -10.33 -9.83
C PRO A 210 7.45 -9.83 -8.39
N ALA A 211 6.45 -10.35 -7.67
CA ALA A 211 6.18 -9.94 -6.29
C ALA A 211 7.39 -10.16 -5.35
N VAL A 212 8.13 -11.24 -5.54
CA VAL A 212 9.35 -11.55 -4.77
C VAL A 212 10.45 -10.51 -4.96
N MET A 213 10.50 -9.89 -6.14
CA MET A 213 11.45 -8.85 -6.47
C MET A 213 11.04 -7.54 -5.79
N VAL A 214 9.75 -7.20 -5.80
CA VAL A 214 9.21 -6.04 -5.08
C VAL A 214 9.45 -6.18 -3.57
N ASP A 215 9.19 -7.36 -2.99
CA ASP A 215 9.46 -7.62 -1.56
C ASP A 215 10.95 -7.43 -1.25
N ALA A 216 11.85 -8.04 -2.04
CA ALA A 216 13.29 -7.90 -1.84
C ALA A 216 13.75 -6.42 -1.88
N MET A 217 13.21 -5.62 -2.81
CA MET A 217 13.49 -4.18 -2.89
C MET A 217 13.02 -3.45 -1.61
N LEU A 218 11.81 -3.72 -1.13
CA LEU A 218 11.27 -3.09 0.07
C LEU A 218 12.03 -3.51 1.34
N GLN A 219 12.47 -4.77 1.43
CA GLN A 219 13.30 -5.27 2.52
C GLN A 219 14.66 -4.56 2.57
N ALA A 220 15.27 -4.31 1.41
CA ALA A 220 16.53 -3.58 1.32
C ALA A 220 16.42 -2.14 1.85
N LEU A 221 15.22 -1.54 1.84
CA LEU A 221 14.98 -0.19 2.35
C LEU A 221 14.76 -0.12 3.86
N ARG A 222 14.69 -1.26 4.56
CA ARG A 222 14.50 -1.25 6.03
C ARG A 222 15.73 -0.64 6.71
N PRO A 223 15.56 0.28 7.66
CA PRO A 223 16.66 0.79 8.48
C PRO A 223 17.39 -0.36 9.17
N LEU A 224 18.73 -0.35 9.10
CA LEU A 224 19.61 -1.30 9.80
C LEU A 224 19.47 -1.17 11.33
#